data_AF-A0A1G9W6D9-F1
#
_entry.id   AF-A0A1G9W6D9-F1
#
_cell.length_a   1.000
_cell.length_b   1.000
_cell.length_c   1.000
_cell.angle_alpha   90.00
_cell.angle_beta   90.00
_cell.angle_gamma   90.00
#
_symmetry.space_group_name_H-M   'P 1'
#
loop_
_entity.id
_entity.type
_entity.pdbx_description
1 polymer ?
#
loop_
_entity_poly.entity_id
_entity_poly.type
_entity_poly.pdbx_seq_one_letter_code
_entity_poly.pdbx_strand_id
1 'polypeptide(L)'
;MTATPHGGASTSRRAFLAGALAAGAAAAVSPGTAFAAAAPHGTAARPDAAVAPAAVTPSTDVHIFYYPWYGSPQVNGSWRHWPQGGLTPPNGIASNFYPQLGAYDSGDSAVVAQHMTWLRQAGVGTLITSWWGQGSYEDQRVPLLLDQANAKGLKVGFHIEPYTNRTAASVVSDVNYILSTYGSHPAFYRDSRHGNRGAFYVFQSLYISDWSPIESVKSQAIVLTQTTDISKAAHFGGMYTYDGIAAAQLPDWSGVDRFCKANGLVWSPSFGPGYIDDRAVPGNTTPTVDRANGATYDKVWQHAITSGDGGSAPAWVSITSFNEWHEGSQIEPASATPPTNPVTYMTYNGAYGKTGTAAQSAYIDRTAYWVPQYVAHHG
;
A
#
# COMPACT_ATOMS: atom_id res chain seq x y z
N MET A 1 7.88 38.58 26.59
CA MET A 1 8.55 37.41 25.98
C MET A 1 7.93 36.18 26.62
N THR A 2 6.91 35.61 26.00
CA THR A 2 6.19 34.45 26.51
C THR A 2 5.89 33.58 25.30
N ALA A 3 6.58 32.44 25.25
CA ALA A 3 6.44 31.43 24.21
C ALA A 3 5.07 30.76 24.31
N THR A 4 4.34 30.74 23.20
CA THR A 4 3.10 29.99 23.03
C THR A 4 3.46 28.56 22.62
N PRO A 5 2.97 27.51 23.31
CA PRO A 5 3.26 26.14 22.91
C PRO A 5 2.31 25.70 21.78
N HIS A 6 2.86 25.34 20.63
CA HIS A 6 2.14 24.68 19.55
C HIS A 6 1.99 23.19 19.85
N GLY A 7 0.99 22.83 20.65
CA GLY A 7 0.52 21.45 20.83
C GLY A 7 -0.70 21.17 19.96
N GLY A 8 -0.49 20.94 18.67
CA GLY A 8 -1.53 20.45 17.76
C GLY A 8 -1.55 18.93 17.77
N ALA A 9 -2.46 18.35 18.55
CA ALA A 9 -2.73 16.91 18.51
C ALA A 9 -3.14 16.50 17.09
N SER A 10 -2.49 15.48 16.53
CA SER A 10 -2.79 14.93 15.21
C SER A 10 -4.22 14.38 15.17
N THR A 11 -5.14 15.17 14.63
CA THR A 11 -6.56 14.83 14.43
C THR A 11 -6.83 14.03 13.15
N SER A 12 -5.82 13.40 12.55
CA SER A 12 -5.99 12.54 11.36
C SER A 12 -6.02 11.05 11.75
N ARG A 13 -6.92 10.29 11.09
CA ARG A 13 -7.18 8.84 11.21
C ARG A 13 -7.85 8.27 12.47
N ARG A 14 -7.65 8.81 13.68
CA ARG A 14 -8.27 8.26 14.92
C ARG A 14 -9.81 8.26 14.90
N ALA A 15 -10.42 9.24 14.23
CA ALA A 15 -11.87 9.32 14.03
C ALA A 15 -12.35 8.61 12.74
N PHE A 16 -11.43 8.18 11.88
CA PHE A 16 -11.69 7.80 10.51
C PHE A 16 -11.69 6.28 10.29
N LEU A 17 -10.84 5.57 11.03
CA LEU A 17 -10.82 4.10 11.06
C LEU A 17 -12.12 3.52 11.66
N ALA A 18 -12.87 4.33 12.44
CA ALA A 18 -14.21 3.97 12.93
C ALA A 18 -15.34 4.17 11.88
N GLY A 19 -15.09 4.84 10.74
CA GLY A 19 -16.12 5.29 9.80
C GLY A 19 -16.20 4.55 8.46
N ALA A 20 -15.28 3.62 8.17
CA ALA A 20 -15.18 2.97 6.85
C ALA A 20 -16.19 1.81 6.61
N LEU A 21 -17.10 1.52 7.56
CA LEU A 21 -18.04 0.40 7.48
C LEU A 21 -19.41 0.73 6.85
N ALA A 22 -19.65 1.95 6.36
CA ALA A 22 -21.00 2.36 5.96
C ALA A 22 -21.34 2.27 4.45
N ALA A 23 -20.46 1.75 3.58
CA ALA A 23 -20.69 1.85 2.11
C ALA A 23 -20.54 0.55 1.28
N GLY A 24 -20.60 -0.64 1.89
CA GLY A 24 -20.30 -1.87 1.14
C GLY A 24 -21.05 -3.16 1.49
N ALA A 25 -22.14 -3.13 2.27
CA ALA A 25 -22.83 -4.36 2.65
C ALA A 25 -24.35 -4.28 2.42
N ALA A 26 -24.80 -4.69 1.24
CA ALA A 26 -26.18 -5.11 1.01
C ALA A 26 -26.25 -6.12 -0.15
N ALA A 27 -25.99 -7.40 0.14
CA ALA A 27 -26.54 -8.52 -0.62
C ALA A 27 -26.61 -9.76 0.29
N ALA A 28 -27.83 -10.19 0.61
CA ALA A 28 -28.13 -11.33 1.44
C ALA A 28 -27.88 -12.65 0.68
N VAL A 29 -27.26 -13.64 1.31
CA VAL A 29 -27.24 -15.03 0.85
C VAL A 29 -27.44 -15.97 2.05
N SER A 30 -28.43 -16.86 1.92
CA SER A 30 -28.82 -17.87 2.91
C SER A 30 -27.84 -19.04 2.99
N PRO A 31 -27.78 -19.78 4.13
CA PRO A 31 -26.78 -20.82 4.35
C PRO A 31 -27.22 -22.17 3.75
N GLY A 32 -26.30 -22.88 3.09
CA GLY A 32 -26.57 -24.18 2.49
C GLY A 32 -25.35 -25.07 2.33
N THR A 33 -25.27 -26.07 3.21
CA THR A 33 -24.62 -27.38 3.08
C THR A 33 -23.09 -27.52 3.16
N ALA A 34 -22.69 -28.31 4.15
CA ALA A 34 -21.38 -28.86 4.39
C ALA A 34 -21.01 -29.93 3.34
N PHE A 35 -19.73 -30.00 2.98
CA PHE A 35 -19.15 -31.18 2.33
C PHE A 35 -17.78 -31.55 2.92
N ALA A 36 -17.59 -32.86 2.93
CA ALA A 36 -16.65 -33.64 3.71
C ALA A 36 -15.16 -33.47 3.36
N ALA A 37 -14.34 -33.78 4.36
CA ALA A 37 -12.88 -33.89 4.28
C ALA A 37 -12.43 -35.04 3.35
N ALA A 38 -11.37 -34.80 2.59
CA ALA A 38 -10.59 -35.83 1.92
C ALA A 38 -9.12 -35.72 2.34
N ALA A 39 -8.54 -36.87 2.69
CA ALA A 39 -7.19 -37.06 3.22
C ALA A 39 -6.10 -37.05 2.11
N PRO A 40 -4.81 -36.93 2.45
CA PRO A 40 -3.76 -36.49 1.53
C PRO A 40 -3.03 -37.65 0.84
N HIS A 41 -2.67 -37.47 -0.43
CA HIS A 41 -1.69 -38.32 -1.11
C HIS A 41 -0.71 -37.50 -1.96
N GLY A 42 0.57 -37.84 -1.83
CA GLY A 42 1.59 -37.56 -2.86
C GLY A 42 2.71 -36.62 -2.44
N THR A 43 3.70 -37.13 -1.70
CA THR A 43 5.02 -36.50 -1.55
C THR A 43 5.79 -36.55 -2.87
N ALA A 44 5.88 -35.43 -3.58
CA ALA A 44 6.81 -35.25 -4.69
C ALA A 44 8.07 -34.52 -4.22
N ALA A 45 9.22 -35.02 -4.65
CA ALA A 45 10.56 -34.67 -4.18
C ALA A 45 10.95 -33.20 -4.37
N ARG A 46 11.72 -32.69 -3.40
CA ARG A 46 12.28 -31.34 -3.33
C ARG A 46 13.63 -31.31 -4.09
N PRO A 47 13.85 -30.40 -5.05
CA PRO A 47 15.21 -30.06 -5.46
C PRO A 47 15.77 -29.01 -4.50
N ASP A 48 16.69 -29.44 -3.63
CA ASP A 48 17.64 -28.55 -2.97
C ASP A 48 18.70 -28.08 -3.98
N ALA A 49 18.70 -26.79 -4.28
CA ALA A 49 19.88 -25.98 -4.55
C ALA A 49 19.40 -24.52 -4.73
N ALA A 50 19.61 -23.69 -3.71
CA ALA A 50 19.32 -22.26 -3.77
C ALA A 50 20.31 -21.58 -4.72
N VAL A 51 20.01 -21.59 -6.02
CA VAL A 51 20.51 -20.59 -6.95
C VAL A 51 19.96 -19.24 -6.47
N ALA A 52 20.84 -18.28 -6.20
CA ALA A 52 20.39 -16.91 -5.92
C ALA A 52 19.47 -16.48 -7.08
N PRO A 53 18.20 -16.12 -6.81
CA PRO A 53 17.29 -15.79 -7.89
C PRO A 53 17.88 -14.66 -8.72
N ALA A 54 17.79 -14.78 -10.05
CA ALA A 54 18.20 -13.70 -10.95
C ALA A 54 17.52 -12.40 -10.53
N ALA A 55 18.26 -11.29 -10.56
CA ALA A 55 17.74 -10.00 -10.12
C ALA A 55 16.48 -9.65 -10.91
N VAL A 56 15.35 -9.50 -10.20
CA VAL A 56 14.06 -9.13 -10.81
C VAL A 56 14.16 -7.69 -11.30
N THR A 57 13.78 -7.46 -12.56
CA THR A 57 13.68 -6.10 -13.10
C THR A 57 12.42 -5.44 -12.56
N PRO A 58 12.50 -4.27 -11.90
CA PRO A 58 11.31 -3.62 -11.39
C PRO A 58 10.32 -3.26 -12.50
N SER A 59 9.04 -3.51 -12.28
CA SER A 59 7.96 -3.08 -13.17
C SER A 59 7.33 -1.79 -12.66
N THR A 60 7.33 -0.75 -13.49
CA THR A 60 6.69 0.53 -13.15
C THR A 60 5.16 0.45 -13.11
N ASP A 61 4.57 -0.66 -13.55
CA ASP A 61 3.12 -0.91 -13.50
C ASP A 61 2.70 -1.67 -12.22
N VAL A 62 3.68 -2.09 -11.42
CA VAL A 62 3.47 -2.62 -10.07
C VAL A 62 3.72 -1.49 -9.09
N HIS A 63 2.62 -1.02 -8.49
CA HIS A 63 2.60 0.07 -7.53
C HIS A 63 2.53 -0.47 -6.10
N ILE A 64 3.01 0.30 -5.13
CA ILE A 64 2.90 -0.04 -3.70
C ILE A 64 2.64 1.19 -2.84
N PHE A 65 1.70 1.11 -1.90
CA PHE A 65 1.45 2.21 -0.97
C PHE A 65 2.57 2.32 0.05
N TYR A 66 3.12 3.53 0.22
CA TYR A 66 4.27 3.84 1.06
C TYR A 66 3.95 5.01 2.00
N TYR A 67 4.30 4.87 3.28
CA TYR A 67 3.93 5.81 4.33
C TYR A 67 5.18 6.45 4.95
N PRO A 68 5.50 7.72 4.58
CA PRO A 68 6.69 8.43 5.06
C PRO A 68 6.42 9.21 6.37
N TRP A 69 5.62 8.68 7.29
CA TRP A 69 5.11 9.44 8.45
C TRP A 69 5.72 9.07 9.81
N TYR A 70 6.60 8.08 9.84
CA TYR A 70 7.21 7.59 11.06
C TYR A 70 8.31 8.53 11.53
N GLY A 71 8.48 8.66 12.85
CA GLY A 71 9.43 9.60 13.43
C GLY A 71 10.04 9.05 14.71
N SER A 72 11.30 9.37 14.95
CA SER A 72 12.09 9.01 16.12
C SER A 72 12.63 10.26 16.84
N PRO A 73 12.94 10.18 18.15
CA PRO A 73 13.60 11.27 18.88
C PRO A 73 14.95 11.67 18.28
N GLN A 74 15.67 10.75 17.65
CA GLN A 74 17.02 10.98 17.14
C GLN A 74 17.03 11.82 15.86
N VAL A 75 16.02 11.69 15.01
CA VAL A 75 15.97 12.34 13.68
C VAL A 75 14.91 13.43 13.64
N ASN A 76 13.67 13.13 14.04
CA ASN A 76 12.56 14.08 14.09
C ASN A 76 12.44 14.83 15.43
N GLY A 77 13.20 14.47 16.46
CA GLY A 77 13.11 15.07 17.80
C GLY A 77 11.92 14.56 18.63
N SER A 78 11.05 13.72 18.06
CA SER A 78 9.94 13.09 18.77
C SER A 78 9.46 11.83 18.04
N TRP A 79 8.84 10.92 18.80
CA TRP A 79 8.14 9.77 18.23
C TRP A 79 6.91 10.22 17.43
N ARG A 80 6.79 9.77 16.18
CA ARG A 80 5.57 9.92 15.36
C ARG A 80 5.04 8.56 14.95
N HIS A 81 3.72 8.40 14.95
CA HIS A 81 2.99 7.18 14.61
C HIS A 81 3.20 5.98 15.54
N TRP A 82 4.45 5.67 15.92
CA TRP A 82 4.78 4.56 16.82
C TRP A 82 4.05 4.57 18.18
N PRO A 83 3.79 5.72 18.84
CA PRO A 83 3.11 5.74 20.15
C PRO A 83 1.59 5.58 20.10
N GLN A 84 0.98 5.40 18.92
CA GLN A 84 -0.47 5.22 18.82
C GLN A 84 -0.95 3.98 19.62
N GLY A 85 -2.25 3.91 19.89
CA GLY A 85 -2.80 2.86 20.76
C GLY A 85 -2.37 2.95 22.24
N GLY A 86 -1.61 3.98 22.64
CA GLY A 86 -1.12 4.13 24.02
C GLY A 86 0.15 3.34 24.32
N LEU A 87 0.88 2.91 23.28
CA LEU A 87 2.12 2.15 23.41
C LEU A 87 3.34 3.07 23.53
N THR A 88 4.42 2.56 24.13
CA THR A 88 5.64 3.33 24.42
C THR A 88 6.85 2.81 23.64
N PRO A 89 7.26 3.50 22.55
CA PRO A 89 8.43 3.11 21.77
C PRO A 89 9.74 3.27 22.58
N PRO A 90 10.82 2.54 22.22
CA PRO A 90 10.91 1.67 21.04
C PRO A 90 10.28 0.29 21.25
N ASN A 91 10.12 -0.18 22.49
CA ASN A 91 9.74 -1.57 22.75
C ASN A 91 8.24 -1.86 22.57
N GLY A 92 7.37 -0.85 22.77
CA GLY A 92 5.94 -0.91 22.51
C GLY A 92 5.56 0.03 21.36
N ILE A 93 5.17 -0.51 20.22
CA ILE A 93 4.76 0.29 19.05
C ILE A 93 3.37 -0.09 18.56
N ALA A 94 2.68 0.86 17.93
CA ALA A 94 1.35 0.74 17.33
C ALA A 94 1.29 -0.18 16.09
N SER A 95 1.69 -1.44 16.26
CA SER A 95 1.63 -2.49 15.24
C SER A 95 1.61 -3.87 15.87
N ASN A 96 0.89 -4.79 15.22
CA ASN A 96 0.90 -6.20 15.59
C ASN A 96 2.22 -6.90 15.22
N PHE A 97 2.99 -6.33 14.30
CA PHE A 97 4.33 -6.76 13.92
C PHE A 97 5.38 -5.73 14.37
N TYR A 98 6.66 -6.07 14.30
CA TYR A 98 7.75 -5.15 14.62
C TYR A 98 8.69 -4.99 13.42
N PRO A 99 9.03 -3.78 12.95
CA PRO A 99 9.92 -3.61 11.81
C PRO A 99 11.30 -4.20 12.05
N GLN A 100 11.91 -4.79 11.00
CA GLN A 100 13.30 -5.24 11.05
C GLN A 100 14.26 -4.08 11.38
N LEU A 101 13.95 -2.87 10.90
CA LEU A 101 14.74 -1.66 11.18
C LEU A 101 14.41 -1.00 12.54
N GLY A 102 13.52 -1.61 13.33
CA GLY A 102 13.01 -1.02 14.57
C GLY A 102 12.04 0.14 14.36
N ALA A 103 11.71 0.86 15.42
CA ALA A 103 10.89 2.07 15.37
C ALA A 103 11.67 3.21 14.68
N TYR A 104 11.77 3.17 13.36
CA TYR A 104 12.60 4.03 12.54
C TYR A 104 11.99 5.43 12.33
N ASP A 105 12.75 6.31 11.67
CA ASP A 105 12.30 7.62 11.21
C ASP A 105 12.23 7.68 9.68
N SER A 106 11.15 8.20 9.12
CA SER A 106 10.98 8.37 7.67
C SER A 106 11.85 9.50 7.09
N GLY A 107 12.51 10.30 7.92
CA GLY A 107 13.55 11.26 7.55
C GLY A 107 14.98 10.72 7.59
N ASP A 108 15.20 9.49 8.06
CA ASP A 108 16.53 8.87 8.07
C ASP A 108 16.89 8.34 6.66
N SER A 109 17.95 8.90 6.07
CA SER A 109 18.36 8.52 4.71
C SER A 109 18.77 7.05 4.58
N ALA A 110 19.37 6.45 5.61
CA ALA A 110 19.80 5.06 5.57
C ALA A 110 18.60 4.11 5.60
N VAL A 111 17.57 4.45 6.38
CA VAL A 111 16.29 3.74 6.42
C VAL A 111 15.62 3.81 5.04
N VAL A 112 15.47 5.00 4.47
CA VAL A 112 14.83 5.16 3.15
C VAL A 112 15.63 4.47 2.05
N ALA A 113 16.97 4.53 2.06
CA ALA A 113 17.82 3.80 1.11
C ALA A 113 17.63 2.28 1.21
N GLN A 114 17.45 1.76 2.43
CA GLN A 114 17.17 0.34 2.66
C GLN A 114 15.78 -0.04 2.15
N HIS A 115 14.76 0.80 2.35
CA HIS A 115 13.42 0.60 1.79
C HIS A 115 13.47 0.48 0.27
N MET A 116 14.16 1.40 -0.42
CA MET A 116 14.30 1.34 -1.87
C MET A 116 15.06 0.10 -2.34
N THR A 117 15.99 -0.41 -1.53
CA THR A 117 16.68 -1.68 -1.81
C THR A 117 15.72 -2.86 -1.76
N TRP A 118 14.85 -2.92 -0.76
CA TRP A 118 13.82 -3.97 -0.66
C TRP A 118 12.75 -3.87 -1.75
N LEU A 119 12.30 -2.67 -2.10
CA LEU A 119 11.36 -2.46 -3.20
C LEU A 119 11.93 -2.90 -4.54
N ARG A 120 13.20 -2.56 -4.80
CA ARG A 120 13.91 -3.05 -5.98
C ARG A 120 14.04 -4.58 -5.99
N GLN A 121 14.39 -5.18 -4.85
CA GLN A 121 14.46 -6.64 -4.70
C GLN A 121 13.10 -7.30 -4.98
N ALA A 122 12.02 -6.70 -4.52
CA ALA A 122 10.64 -7.15 -4.75
C ALA A 122 10.20 -7.03 -6.22
N GLY A 123 10.95 -6.34 -7.09
CA GLY A 123 10.51 -6.04 -8.46
C GLY A 123 9.44 -4.94 -8.54
N VAL A 124 9.17 -4.24 -7.44
CA VAL A 124 8.21 -3.13 -7.44
C VAL A 124 8.89 -1.90 -8.02
N GLY A 125 8.34 -1.34 -9.10
CA GLY A 125 8.95 -0.20 -9.80
C GLY A 125 8.45 1.16 -9.34
N THR A 126 7.26 1.24 -8.73
CA THR A 126 6.65 2.52 -8.34
C THR A 126 6.13 2.45 -6.91
N LEU A 127 6.58 3.37 -6.06
CA LEU A 127 5.95 3.62 -4.76
C LEU A 127 4.96 4.77 -4.87
N ILE A 128 3.81 4.64 -4.21
CA ILE A 128 2.76 5.64 -4.11
C ILE A 128 2.81 6.19 -2.68
N THR A 129 3.44 7.37 -2.55
CA THR A 129 3.70 7.96 -1.23
C THR A 129 2.46 8.65 -0.68
N SER A 130 2.11 8.37 0.58
CA SER A 130 1.06 9.05 1.33
C SER A 130 1.35 10.56 1.39
N TRP A 131 0.31 11.38 1.15
CA TRP A 131 0.39 12.83 1.02
C TRP A 131 -0.73 13.50 1.83
N TRP A 132 -0.36 14.24 2.87
CA TRP A 132 -1.28 14.93 3.79
C TRP A 132 -1.40 16.44 3.53
N GLY A 133 -1.06 16.90 2.32
CA GLY A 133 -1.14 18.30 1.92
C GLY A 133 0.20 19.02 1.90
N GLN A 134 0.21 20.20 1.29
CA GLN A 134 1.39 21.06 1.17
C GLN A 134 1.92 21.50 2.54
N GLY A 135 3.23 21.43 2.74
CA GLY A 135 3.89 21.74 4.00
C GLY A 135 3.75 20.68 5.10
N SER A 136 3.04 19.57 4.83
CA SER A 136 2.92 18.45 5.78
C SER A 136 4.27 17.80 6.09
N TYR A 137 4.30 16.95 7.12
CA TYR A 137 5.50 16.18 7.43
C TYR A 137 5.91 15.29 6.25
N GLU A 138 4.93 14.70 5.58
CA GLU A 138 5.09 13.79 4.45
C GLU A 138 5.59 14.54 3.21
N ASP A 139 5.11 15.75 2.95
CA ASP A 139 5.64 16.64 1.91
C ASP A 139 7.14 16.88 2.10
N GLN A 140 7.57 17.17 3.32
CA GLN A 140 8.99 17.38 3.64
C GLN A 140 9.86 16.12 3.44
N ARG A 141 9.27 14.93 3.33
CA ARG A 141 9.99 13.68 3.04
C ARG A 141 10.14 13.41 1.55
N VAL A 142 9.34 14.05 0.68
CA VAL A 142 9.30 13.78 -0.76
C VAL A 142 10.67 13.96 -1.45
N PRO A 143 11.47 15.01 -1.17
CA PRO A 143 12.79 15.15 -1.81
C PRO A 143 13.72 13.96 -1.54
N LEU A 144 13.86 13.57 -0.28
CA LEU A 144 14.69 12.41 0.10
C LEU A 144 14.17 11.11 -0.57
N LEU A 145 12.86 10.94 -0.61
CA LEU A 145 12.23 9.77 -1.19
C LEU A 145 12.51 9.68 -2.70
N LEU A 146 12.39 10.79 -3.41
CA LEU A 146 12.68 10.90 -4.83
C LEU A 146 14.15 10.59 -5.13
N ASP A 147 15.10 11.16 -4.38
CA ASP A 147 16.53 10.93 -4.54
C ASP A 147 16.89 9.44 -4.36
N GLN A 148 16.39 8.82 -3.28
CA GLN A 148 16.65 7.41 -2.98
C GLN A 148 15.96 6.48 -3.99
N ALA A 149 14.75 6.81 -4.43
CA ALA A 149 14.06 6.06 -5.49
C ALA A 149 14.86 6.11 -6.79
N ASN A 150 15.34 7.29 -7.20
CA ASN A 150 16.16 7.47 -8.40
C ASN A 150 17.45 6.65 -8.35
N ALA A 151 18.13 6.64 -7.20
CA ALA A 151 19.35 5.86 -6.98
C ALA A 151 19.14 4.34 -7.15
N LYS A 152 17.89 3.85 -7.05
CA LYS A 152 17.52 2.44 -7.25
C LYS A 152 16.73 2.19 -8.55
N GLY A 153 16.56 3.21 -9.39
CA GLY A 153 15.80 3.14 -10.64
C GLY A 153 14.30 2.95 -10.41
N LEU A 154 13.78 3.42 -9.28
CA LEU A 154 12.37 3.37 -8.90
C LEU A 154 11.67 4.70 -9.19
N LYS A 155 10.34 4.67 -9.20
CA LYS A 155 9.48 5.83 -9.43
C LYS A 155 8.60 6.13 -8.23
N VAL A 156 8.12 7.38 -8.14
CA VAL A 156 7.25 7.88 -7.07
C VAL A 156 6.00 8.50 -7.65
N GLY A 157 4.83 7.95 -7.28
CA GLY A 157 3.50 8.56 -7.43
C GLY A 157 2.94 8.97 -6.06
N PHE A 158 1.71 9.49 -6.01
CA PHE A 158 1.16 10.11 -4.81
C PHE A 158 -0.19 9.53 -4.40
N HIS A 159 -0.37 9.30 -3.10
CA HIS A 159 -1.63 8.88 -2.47
C HIS A 159 -2.16 10.06 -1.66
N ILE A 160 -3.11 10.78 -2.23
CA ILE A 160 -3.72 11.97 -1.64
C ILE A 160 -4.66 11.53 -0.52
N GLU A 161 -4.25 11.82 0.71
CA GLU A 161 -4.92 11.41 1.94
C GLU A 161 -6.08 12.35 2.29
N PRO A 162 -7.01 11.93 3.17
CA PRO A 162 -8.17 12.71 3.60
C PRO A 162 -7.77 13.72 4.68
N TYR A 163 -6.87 14.64 4.32
CA TYR A 163 -6.49 15.75 5.19
C TYR A 163 -7.69 16.67 5.47
N THR A 164 -7.60 17.44 6.56
CA THR A 164 -8.67 18.31 7.01
C THR A 164 -9.14 19.26 5.92
N ASN A 165 -10.45 19.33 5.69
CA ASN A 165 -11.10 20.17 4.68
C ASN A 165 -10.67 19.88 3.22
N ARG A 166 -10.22 18.67 2.90
CA ARG A 166 -9.94 18.29 1.51
C ARG A 166 -11.18 18.42 0.63
N THR A 167 -11.03 19.08 -0.51
CA THR A 167 -12.03 19.23 -1.57
C THR A 167 -11.42 18.85 -2.92
N ALA A 168 -12.23 18.66 -3.98
CA ALA A 168 -11.69 18.45 -5.32
C ALA A 168 -10.78 19.59 -5.79
N ALA A 169 -11.11 20.84 -5.43
CA ALA A 169 -10.28 22.01 -5.73
C ALA A 169 -8.95 22.02 -4.96
N SER A 170 -8.91 21.56 -3.70
CA SER A 170 -7.63 21.41 -2.99
C SER A 170 -6.79 20.27 -3.54
N VAL A 171 -7.41 19.18 -4.03
CA VAL A 171 -6.69 18.13 -4.76
C VAL A 171 -6.07 18.68 -6.04
N VAL A 172 -6.77 19.54 -6.80
CA VAL A 172 -6.18 20.27 -7.95
C VAL A 172 -4.98 21.11 -7.52
N SER A 173 -5.10 21.85 -6.42
CA SER A 173 -4.00 22.65 -5.86
C SER A 173 -2.79 21.77 -5.54
N ASP A 174 -2.99 20.62 -4.90
CA ASP A 174 -1.93 19.68 -4.57
C ASP A 174 -1.29 19.06 -5.81
N VAL A 175 -2.08 18.63 -6.79
CA VAL A 175 -1.56 18.08 -8.05
C VAL A 175 -0.67 19.11 -8.74
N ASN A 176 -1.10 20.37 -8.83
CA ASN A 176 -0.31 21.43 -9.43
C ASN A 176 0.97 21.73 -8.63
N TYR A 177 0.89 21.75 -7.29
CA TYR A 177 2.05 21.92 -6.42
C TYR A 177 3.07 20.80 -6.61
N ILE A 178 2.61 19.55 -6.59
CA ILE A 178 3.44 18.36 -6.75
C ILE A 178 4.12 18.36 -8.13
N LEU A 179 3.36 18.67 -9.19
CA LEU A 179 3.91 18.73 -10.55
C LEU A 179 4.94 19.85 -10.71
N SER A 180 4.71 21.04 -10.13
CA SER A 180 5.64 22.16 -10.24
C SER A 180 6.89 21.98 -9.38
N THR A 181 6.74 21.39 -8.19
CA THR A 181 7.83 21.22 -7.22
C THR A 181 8.68 19.99 -7.52
N TYR A 182 8.04 18.88 -7.90
CA TYR A 182 8.69 17.56 -8.01
C TYR A 182 8.63 16.94 -9.41
N GLY A 183 7.78 17.45 -10.30
CA GLY A 183 7.46 16.81 -11.58
C GLY A 183 8.61 16.74 -12.60
N SER A 184 9.70 17.48 -12.38
CA SER A 184 10.94 17.42 -13.17
C SER A 184 11.95 16.39 -12.66
N HIS A 185 11.74 15.84 -11.45
CA HIS A 185 12.65 14.88 -10.86
C HIS A 185 12.64 13.55 -11.65
N PRO A 186 13.79 12.92 -11.95
CA PRO A 186 13.84 11.70 -12.76
C PRO A 186 13.05 10.51 -12.19
N ALA A 187 12.90 10.45 -10.86
CA ALA A 187 12.07 9.44 -10.19
C ALA A 187 10.57 9.82 -10.10
N PHE A 188 10.14 11.00 -10.54
CA PHE A 188 8.70 11.29 -10.59
C PHE A 188 8.04 10.32 -11.59
N TYR A 189 7.02 9.59 -11.14
CA TYR A 189 6.34 8.63 -11.99
C TYR A 189 5.58 9.34 -13.11
N ARG A 190 5.72 8.84 -14.33
CA ARG A 190 4.88 9.19 -15.47
C ARG A 190 4.56 7.94 -16.26
N ASP A 191 3.30 7.79 -16.64
CA ASP A 191 2.89 6.70 -17.51
C ASP A 191 2.93 7.13 -18.97
N SER A 192 3.92 6.63 -19.72
CA SER A 192 4.07 6.93 -21.14
C SER A 192 2.92 6.41 -22.00
N ARG A 193 2.21 5.36 -21.55
CA ARG A 193 1.07 4.77 -22.28
C ARG A 193 -0.19 5.61 -22.15
N HIS A 194 -0.27 6.40 -21.08
CA HIS A 194 -1.42 7.23 -20.75
C HIS A 194 -1.05 8.72 -20.75
N GLY A 195 -0.37 9.19 -21.80
CA GLY A 195 -0.11 10.61 -22.05
C GLY A 195 1.02 11.24 -21.24
N ASN A 196 1.97 10.43 -20.73
CA ASN A 196 3.09 10.88 -19.90
C ASN A 196 2.66 11.63 -18.63
N ARG A 197 1.53 11.19 -18.05
CA ARG A 197 0.86 11.80 -16.90
C ARG A 197 1.32 11.17 -15.58
N GLY A 198 1.35 11.97 -14.51
CA GLY A 198 1.66 11.49 -13.16
C GLY A 198 0.49 10.71 -12.52
N ALA A 199 0.78 9.81 -11.59
CA ALA A 199 -0.25 8.99 -10.93
C ALA A 199 -0.62 9.54 -9.53
N PHE A 200 -1.92 9.78 -9.31
CA PHE A 200 -2.47 10.35 -8.09
C PHE A 200 -3.68 9.53 -7.60
N TYR A 201 -3.50 8.78 -6.53
CA TYR A 201 -4.53 7.96 -5.91
C TYR A 201 -5.26 8.81 -4.88
N VAL A 202 -6.58 8.95 -4.95
CA VAL A 202 -7.34 9.73 -3.95
C VAL A 202 -7.96 8.77 -2.95
N PHE A 203 -7.45 8.74 -1.72
CA PHE A 203 -8.03 7.91 -0.66
C PHE A 203 -9.38 8.47 -0.24
N GLN A 204 -10.39 7.62 -0.12
CA GLN A 204 -11.76 8.00 0.23
C GLN A 204 -12.33 9.13 -0.63
N SER A 205 -12.19 8.97 -1.96
CA SER A 205 -12.72 9.91 -2.94
C SER A 205 -14.24 10.10 -2.84
N LEU A 206 -14.97 9.09 -2.35
CA LEU A 206 -16.43 9.12 -2.24
C LEU A 206 -16.98 10.11 -1.19
N TYR A 207 -16.12 10.69 -0.36
CA TYR A 207 -16.52 11.74 0.59
C TYR A 207 -16.72 13.11 -0.07
N ILE A 208 -16.30 13.24 -1.32
CA ILE A 208 -16.51 14.43 -2.15
C ILE A 208 -17.47 14.04 -3.26
N SER A 209 -18.56 14.79 -3.39
CA SER A 209 -19.63 14.51 -4.36
C SER A 209 -19.34 15.05 -5.75
N ASP A 210 -18.63 16.17 -5.86
CA ASP A 210 -18.30 16.83 -7.13
C ASP A 210 -16.79 16.83 -7.36
N TRP A 211 -16.39 16.10 -8.40
CA TRP A 211 -15.01 15.99 -8.86
C TRP A 211 -14.76 16.75 -10.18
N SER A 212 -15.71 17.52 -10.69
CA SER A 212 -15.50 18.33 -11.90
C SER A 212 -14.25 19.24 -11.86
N PRO A 213 -13.77 19.78 -10.72
CA PRO A 213 -12.54 20.57 -10.70
C PRO A 213 -11.28 19.82 -11.18
N ILE A 214 -11.17 18.50 -10.97
CA ILE A 214 -9.97 17.74 -11.37
C ILE A 214 -9.81 17.61 -12.89
N GLU A 215 -10.82 17.97 -13.68
CA GLU A 215 -10.69 18.07 -15.14
C GLU A 215 -9.57 19.06 -15.55
N SER A 216 -9.32 20.10 -14.73
CA SER A 216 -8.27 21.09 -14.98
C SER A 216 -6.84 20.51 -14.99
N VAL A 217 -6.62 19.35 -14.37
CA VAL A 217 -5.30 18.70 -14.28
C VAL A 217 -5.20 17.40 -15.08
N LYS A 218 -6.29 16.98 -15.73
CA LYS A 218 -6.40 15.67 -16.40
C LYS A 218 -5.43 15.44 -17.56
N SER A 219 -4.94 16.52 -18.18
CA SER A 219 -3.91 16.46 -19.22
C SER A 219 -2.51 16.12 -18.66
N GLN A 220 -2.28 16.31 -17.36
CA GLN A 220 -0.99 16.12 -16.70
C GLN A 220 -1.01 15.01 -15.63
N ALA A 221 -2.19 14.63 -15.16
CA ALA A 221 -2.39 13.70 -14.05
C ALA A 221 -3.44 12.62 -14.38
N ILE A 222 -3.14 11.40 -13.95
CA ILE A 222 -4.07 10.28 -13.83
C ILE A 222 -4.53 10.28 -12.37
N VAL A 223 -5.66 10.93 -12.10
CA VAL A 223 -6.28 10.93 -10.78
C VAL A 223 -7.19 9.70 -10.69
N LEU A 224 -6.97 8.84 -9.68
CA LEU A 224 -7.72 7.60 -9.48
C LEU A 224 -8.70 7.73 -8.31
N THR A 225 -9.93 7.29 -8.52
CA THR A 225 -10.97 7.19 -7.50
C THR A 225 -10.92 5.84 -6.78
N GLN A 226 -11.13 5.83 -5.46
CA GLN A 226 -11.12 4.61 -4.65
C GLN A 226 -12.52 3.96 -4.65
N THR A 227 -12.83 3.13 -5.64
CA THR A 227 -14.08 2.35 -5.69
C THR A 227 -14.07 1.32 -6.82
N THR A 228 -15.01 0.36 -6.78
CA THR A 228 -15.40 -0.50 -7.90
C THR A 228 -16.72 -0.06 -8.56
N ASP A 229 -17.41 0.93 -8.00
CA ASP A 229 -18.63 1.51 -8.58
C ASP A 229 -18.26 2.41 -9.76
N ILE A 230 -18.43 1.89 -10.98
CA ILE A 230 -18.12 2.59 -12.24
C ILE A 230 -18.89 3.89 -12.41
N SER A 231 -20.03 4.09 -11.73
CA SER A 231 -20.80 5.34 -11.79
C SER A 231 -20.06 6.51 -11.12
N LYS A 232 -19.05 6.23 -10.29
CA LYS A 232 -18.23 7.23 -9.58
C LYS A 232 -16.91 7.56 -10.29
N ALA A 233 -16.69 7.02 -11.49
CA ALA A 233 -15.49 7.25 -12.28
C ALA A 233 -15.53 8.56 -13.09
N ALA A 234 -16.66 9.27 -13.11
CA ALA A 234 -16.78 10.55 -13.80
C ALA A 234 -15.66 11.53 -13.37
N HIS A 235 -15.08 12.23 -14.35
CA HIS A 235 -13.94 13.13 -14.22
C HIS A 235 -12.57 12.50 -13.97
N PHE A 236 -12.51 11.31 -13.35
CA PHE A 236 -11.26 10.63 -13.05
C PHE A 236 -10.53 10.10 -14.29
N GLY A 237 -9.23 9.80 -14.11
CA GLY A 237 -8.39 9.11 -15.08
C GLY A 237 -8.25 7.61 -14.82
N GLY A 238 -8.80 7.11 -13.71
CA GLY A 238 -8.72 5.70 -13.33
C GLY A 238 -9.45 5.37 -12.04
N MET A 239 -9.40 4.10 -11.65
CA MET A 239 -10.04 3.54 -10.46
C MET A 239 -9.08 2.59 -9.73
N TYR A 240 -9.20 2.49 -8.41
CA TYR A 240 -8.47 1.53 -7.56
C TYR A 240 -9.30 1.13 -6.33
N THR A 241 -8.87 0.11 -5.58
CA THR A 241 -9.66 -0.40 -4.44
C THR A 241 -9.10 -0.04 -3.06
N TYR A 242 -7.78 0.07 -2.92
CA TYR A 242 -7.00 0.10 -1.66
C TYR A 242 -7.18 -1.12 -0.75
N ASP A 243 -8.42 -1.50 -0.47
CA ASP A 243 -8.83 -2.43 0.58
C ASP A 243 -8.34 -3.86 0.36
N GLY A 244 -7.32 -4.26 1.13
CA GLY A 244 -6.79 -5.62 1.15
C GLY A 244 -7.73 -6.66 1.77
N ILE A 245 -8.68 -6.25 2.62
CA ILE A 245 -9.68 -7.13 3.22
C ILE A 245 -10.70 -7.56 2.18
N ALA A 246 -11.24 -6.59 1.44
CA ALA A 246 -12.15 -6.86 0.32
C ALA A 246 -11.46 -7.71 -0.76
N ALA A 247 -10.21 -7.40 -1.10
CA ALA A 247 -9.45 -8.18 -2.08
C ALA A 247 -9.23 -9.64 -1.67
N ALA A 248 -9.10 -9.92 -0.37
CA ALA A 248 -8.98 -11.30 0.14
C ALA A 248 -10.22 -12.17 -0.11
N GLN A 249 -11.37 -11.55 -0.42
CA GLN A 249 -12.59 -12.25 -0.83
C GLN A 249 -12.65 -12.58 -2.33
N LEU A 250 -11.59 -12.23 -3.09
CA LEU A 250 -11.47 -12.50 -4.53
C LEU A 250 -12.67 -11.98 -5.36
N PRO A 251 -13.06 -10.70 -5.20
CA PRO A 251 -14.18 -10.12 -5.94
C PRO A 251 -13.94 -10.12 -7.45
N ASP A 252 -15.01 -10.22 -8.25
CA ASP A 252 -14.92 -10.10 -9.70
C ASP A 252 -14.56 -8.66 -10.11
N TRP A 253 -13.40 -8.50 -10.73
CA TRP A 253 -12.90 -7.22 -11.24
C TRP A 253 -13.06 -7.06 -12.76
N SER A 254 -13.54 -8.09 -13.46
CA SER A 254 -13.58 -8.11 -14.93
C SER A 254 -14.46 -7.00 -15.50
N GLY A 255 -15.58 -6.69 -14.85
CA GLY A 255 -16.48 -5.61 -15.24
C GLY A 255 -15.86 -4.21 -15.09
N VAL A 256 -15.11 -3.98 -14.01
CA VAL A 256 -14.43 -2.69 -13.77
C VAL A 256 -13.28 -2.51 -14.75
N ASP A 257 -12.50 -3.57 -14.98
CA ASP A 257 -11.40 -3.56 -15.94
C ASP A 257 -11.91 -3.31 -17.37
N ARG A 258 -12.97 -4.01 -17.79
CA ARG A 258 -13.63 -3.79 -19.10
C ARG A 258 -14.10 -2.35 -19.24
N PHE A 259 -14.76 -1.81 -18.21
CA PHE A 259 -15.22 -0.43 -18.20
C PHE A 259 -14.03 0.55 -18.36
N CYS A 260 -12.94 0.34 -17.61
CA CYS A 260 -11.78 1.21 -17.68
C CYS A 260 -11.14 1.17 -19.08
N LYS A 261 -10.92 -0.02 -19.64
CA LYS A 261 -10.40 -0.22 -21.01
C LYS A 261 -11.28 0.48 -22.05
N ALA A 262 -12.59 0.31 -21.99
CA ALA A 262 -13.54 0.91 -22.93
C ALA A 262 -13.58 2.46 -22.88
N ASN A 263 -13.16 3.07 -21.77
CA ASN A 263 -13.21 4.51 -21.55
C ASN A 263 -11.83 5.18 -21.48
N GLY A 264 -10.75 4.45 -21.80
CA GLY A 264 -9.38 4.97 -21.72
C GLY A 264 -8.95 5.35 -20.30
N LEU A 265 -9.53 4.69 -19.29
CA LEU A 265 -9.20 4.86 -17.89
C LEU A 265 -8.21 3.77 -17.44
N VAL A 266 -7.48 4.07 -16.38
CA VAL A 266 -6.57 3.11 -15.76
C VAL A 266 -7.26 2.33 -14.65
N TRP A 267 -7.16 1.01 -14.67
CA TRP A 267 -7.57 0.14 -13.58
C TRP A 267 -6.36 -0.34 -12.78
N SER A 268 -6.40 -0.18 -11.45
CA SER A 268 -5.36 -0.63 -10.52
C SER A 268 -6.00 -1.31 -9.30
N PRO A 269 -6.33 -2.61 -9.34
CA PRO A 269 -6.81 -3.29 -8.16
C PRO A 269 -5.72 -3.30 -7.07
N SER A 270 -6.15 -3.17 -5.82
CA SER A 270 -5.28 -3.17 -4.66
C SER A 270 -5.46 -4.42 -3.81
N PHE A 271 -4.37 -4.97 -3.29
CA PHE A 271 -4.38 -6.17 -2.45
C PHE A 271 -3.17 -6.23 -1.53
N GLY A 272 -3.21 -7.09 -0.51
CA GLY A 272 -2.17 -7.18 0.52
C GLY A 272 -1.93 -8.59 1.04
N PRO A 273 -0.88 -8.79 1.84
CA PRO A 273 -0.54 -10.09 2.41
C PRO A 273 -1.49 -10.55 3.53
N GLY A 274 -2.24 -9.62 4.12
CA GLY A 274 -3.18 -9.82 5.22
C GLY A 274 -3.53 -8.48 5.87
N TYR A 275 -4.27 -8.51 6.98
CA TYR A 275 -4.72 -7.32 7.71
C TYR A 275 -4.94 -7.64 9.19
N ILE A 276 -4.42 -6.79 10.09
CA ILE A 276 -4.69 -6.81 11.54
C ILE A 276 -4.31 -5.46 12.16
N ASP A 277 -5.26 -4.77 12.80
CA ASP A 277 -5.07 -3.38 13.30
C ASP A 277 -5.39 -3.17 14.79
N ASP A 278 -5.73 -4.23 15.51
CA ASP A 278 -6.20 -4.20 16.91
C ASP A 278 -5.33 -3.36 17.86
N ARG A 279 -4.02 -3.25 17.60
CA ARG A 279 -3.11 -2.46 18.45
C ARG A 279 -3.10 -0.99 18.13
N ALA A 280 -3.17 -0.62 16.85
CA ALA A 280 -3.19 0.78 16.45
C ALA A 280 -4.54 1.43 16.82
N VAL A 281 -5.62 0.64 16.73
CA VAL A 281 -6.98 1.04 17.06
C VAL A 281 -7.59 0.05 18.08
N PRO A 282 -7.26 0.18 19.37
CA PRO A 282 -7.85 -0.67 20.40
C PRO A 282 -9.39 -0.61 20.39
N GLY A 283 -10.01 -1.79 20.31
CA GLY A 283 -11.48 -1.93 20.27
C GLY A 283 -12.10 -1.80 18.88
N ASN A 284 -11.30 -1.82 17.81
CA ASN A 284 -11.83 -1.91 16.46
C ASN A 284 -12.52 -3.26 16.20
N THR A 285 -13.44 -3.28 15.24
CA THR A 285 -14.19 -4.46 14.79
C THR A 285 -13.89 -4.81 13.32
N THR A 286 -12.89 -4.18 12.70
CA THR A 286 -12.47 -4.49 11.34
C THR A 286 -12.05 -5.96 11.23
N PRO A 287 -12.53 -6.69 10.20
CA PRO A 287 -12.16 -8.09 10.02
C PRO A 287 -10.66 -8.29 9.85
N THR A 288 -10.10 -9.24 10.60
CA THR A 288 -8.73 -9.71 10.40
C THR A 288 -8.66 -10.59 9.16
N VAL A 289 -7.58 -10.43 8.38
CA VAL A 289 -7.21 -11.34 7.30
C VAL A 289 -5.87 -11.98 7.65
N ASP A 290 -5.90 -13.25 7.99
CA ASP A 290 -4.68 -14.02 8.26
C ASP A 290 -3.82 -14.09 7.00
N ARG A 291 -2.50 -13.97 7.17
CA ARG A 291 -1.54 -14.17 6.08
C ARG A 291 -1.43 -15.65 5.66
N ALA A 292 -1.88 -16.58 6.51
CA ALA A 292 -1.93 -18.02 6.28
C ALA A 292 -0.58 -18.59 5.77
N ASN A 293 0.52 -18.22 6.44
CA ASN A 293 1.89 -18.55 6.03
C ASN A 293 2.22 -18.19 4.57
N GLY A 294 1.57 -17.15 4.04
CA GLY A 294 1.75 -16.66 2.67
C GLY A 294 0.69 -17.09 1.66
N ALA A 295 -0.17 -18.06 2.01
CA ALA A 295 -1.20 -18.56 1.10
C ALA A 295 -2.24 -17.49 0.73
N THR A 296 -2.55 -16.56 1.63
CA THR A 296 -3.45 -15.44 1.34
C THR A 296 -2.88 -14.54 0.26
N TYR A 297 -1.61 -14.15 0.40
CA TYR A 297 -0.95 -13.25 -0.55
C TYR A 297 -0.86 -13.87 -1.95
N ASP A 298 -0.61 -15.18 -2.03
CA ASP A 298 -0.56 -15.92 -3.29
C ASP A 298 -1.91 -15.98 -3.98
N LYS A 299 -2.99 -16.21 -3.23
CA LYS A 299 -4.35 -16.23 -3.79
C LYS A 299 -4.73 -14.89 -4.39
N VAL A 300 -4.46 -13.79 -3.68
CA VAL A 300 -4.83 -12.45 -4.16
C VAL A 300 -3.95 -12.00 -5.32
N TRP A 301 -2.66 -12.35 -5.35
CA TRP A 301 -1.80 -12.11 -6.51
C TRP A 301 -2.29 -12.87 -7.74
N GLN A 302 -2.50 -14.18 -7.60
CA GLN A 302 -3.00 -15.02 -8.68
C GLN A 302 -4.32 -14.46 -9.23
N HIS A 303 -5.24 -14.08 -8.34
CA HIS A 303 -6.49 -13.46 -8.72
C HIS A 303 -6.29 -12.13 -9.43
N ALA A 304 -5.44 -11.24 -8.93
CA ALA A 304 -5.20 -9.93 -9.54
C ALA A 304 -4.69 -10.02 -10.98
N ILE A 305 -3.85 -11.00 -11.30
CA ILE A 305 -3.29 -11.14 -12.65
C ILE A 305 -4.20 -11.90 -13.63
N THR A 306 -5.26 -12.58 -13.14
CA THR A 306 -6.18 -13.35 -13.99
C THR A 306 -7.64 -12.91 -13.94
N SER A 307 -8.00 -11.95 -13.08
CA SER A 307 -9.40 -11.50 -12.91
C SER A 307 -9.78 -10.31 -13.79
N GLY A 308 -8.85 -9.77 -14.59
CA GLY A 308 -9.16 -8.75 -15.58
C GLY A 308 -10.03 -9.29 -16.72
N ASP A 309 -10.52 -8.38 -17.54
CA ASP A 309 -11.37 -8.70 -18.68
C ASP A 309 -10.68 -9.70 -19.62
N GLY A 310 -11.37 -10.80 -19.93
CA GLY A 310 -10.83 -11.90 -20.74
C GLY A 310 -9.70 -12.71 -20.06
N GLY A 311 -9.49 -12.58 -18.76
CA GLY A 311 -8.42 -13.27 -18.03
C GLY A 311 -7.05 -12.60 -18.13
N SER A 312 -7.01 -11.34 -18.58
CA SER A 312 -5.78 -10.54 -18.70
C SER A 312 -5.41 -9.84 -17.39
N ALA A 313 -4.13 -9.47 -17.25
CA ALA A 313 -3.71 -8.63 -16.13
C ALA A 313 -4.20 -7.18 -16.32
N PRO A 314 -4.55 -6.47 -15.24
CA PRO A 314 -4.96 -5.06 -15.29
C PRO A 314 -3.78 -4.14 -15.64
N ALA A 315 -4.11 -2.94 -16.11
CA ALA A 315 -3.12 -1.95 -16.58
C ALA A 315 -2.04 -1.62 -15.55
N TRP A 316 -2.43 -1.56 -14.27
CA TRP A 316 -1.54 -1.53 -13.12
C TRP A 316 -2.05 -2.51 -12.04
N VAL A 317 -1.21 -2.83 -11.08
CA VAL A 317 -1.62 -3.43 -9.79
C VAL A 317 -1.05 -2.59 -8.65
N SER A 318 -1.72 -2.59 -7.50
CA SER A 318 -1.26 -1.87 -6.31
C SER A 318 -1.19 -2.75 -5.08
N ILE A 319 -0.09 -2.69 -4.34
CA ILE A 319 0.11 -3.47 -3.11
C ILE A 319 -0.19 -2.59 -1.90
N THR A 320 -1.11 -3.03 -1.07
CA THR A 320 -1.44 -2.47 0.25
C THR A 320 -0.84 -3.41 1.31
N SER A 321 0.37 -3.17 1.80
CA SER A 321 1.22 -1.97 1.63
C SER A 321 2.71 -2.31 1.70
N PHE A 322 3.59 -1.33 1.46
CA PHE A 322 4.99 -1.47 1.85
C PHE A 322 5.10 -1.49 3.37
N ASN A 323 4.65 -0.44 4.06
CA ASN A 323 4.93 -0.19 5.47
C ASN A 323 3.77 0.42 6.28
N GLU A 324 2.51 0.09 5.98
CA GLU A 324 1.38 0.45 6.85
C GLU A 324 1.34 -0.47 8.08
N TRP A 325 2.27 -0.25 9.00
CA TRP A 325 2.46 -1.10 10.17
C TRP A 325 1.22 -1.13 11.08
N HIS A 326 0.44 -0.05 11.09
CA HIS A 326 -0.78 0.05 11.90
C HIS A 326 -1.86 -0.94 11.47
N GLU A 327 -1.96 -1.25 10.18
CA GLU A 327 -2.95 -2.14 9.60
C GLU A 327 -2.45 -3.59 9.48
N GLY A 328 -1.19 -3.84 9.82
CA GLY A 328 -0.59 -5.17 9.67
C GLY A 328 -0.54 -5.65 8.21
N SER A 329 -0.65 -4.74 7.24
CA SER A 329 -0.70 -5.02 5.79
C SER A 329 0.67 -4.94 5.10
N GLN A 330 1.72 -4.59 5.84
CA GLN A 330 3.06 -4.33 5.32
C GLN A 330 3.72 -5.59 4.71
N ILE A 331 4.45 -5.42 3.60
CA ILE A 331 5.42 -6.41 3.11
C ILE A 331 6.86 -6.08 3.56
N GLU A 332 7.09 -4.90 4.13
CA GLU A 332 8.37 -4.51 4.73
C GLU A 332 8.81 -5.59 5.73
N PRO A 333 10.09 -5.97 5.75
CA PRO A 333 10.57 -7.00 6.64
C PRO A 333 10.24 -6.77 8.11
N ALA A 334 9.64 -7.79 8.74
CA ALA A 334 9.35 -7.79 10.18
C ALA A 334 10.45 -8.55 10.93
N SER A 335 10.87 -8.02 12.08
CA SER A 335 11.88 -8.62 12.95
C SER A 335 11.48 -10.04 13.38
N ALA A 336 12.42 -10.98 13.28
CA ALA A 336 12.25 -12.34 13.78
C ALA A 336 12.47 -12.44 15.30
N THR A 337 13.06 -11.41 15.91
CA THR A 337 13.35 -11.31 17.34
C THR A 337 12.86 -9.97 17.87
N PRO A 338 11.54 -9.72 17.84
CA PRO A 338 10.98 -8.46 18.31
C PRO A 338 11.11 -8.34 19.84
N PRO A 339 11.01 -7.12 20.41
CA PRO A 339 10.88 -6.95 21.85
C PRO A 339 9.72 -7.79 22.41
N THR A 340 9.90 -8.38 23.59
CA THR A 340 8.88 -9.27 24.22
C THR A 340 8.11 -8.59 25.36
N ASN A 341 8.45 -7.34 25.68
CA ASN A 341 7.82 -6.52 26.71
C ASN A 341 7.72 -5.08 26.17
N PRO A 342 6.57 -4.40 26.23
CA PRO A 342 5.35 -4.76 26.97
C PRO A 342 4.36 -5.66 26.23
N VAL A 343 4.60 -5.94 24.94
CA VAL A 343 3.67 -6.71 24.10
C VAL A 343 4.42 -7.77 23.29
N THR A 344 3.73 -8.84 22.92
CA THR A 344 4.25 -9.92 22.08
C THR A 344 3.93 -9.67 20.61
N TYR A 345 4.91 -9.42 19.75
CA TYR A 345 4.66 -9.19 18.32
C TYR A 345 4.51 -10.47 17.53
N MET A 346 3.70 -10.41 16.47
CA MET A 346 3.70 -11.39 15.39
C MET A 346 5.00 -11.26 14.59
N THR A 347 5.42 -12.37 13.99
CA THR A 347 6.58 -12.44 13.09
C THR A 347 6.16 -13.13 11.79
N TYR A 348 7.06 -13.17 10.81
CA TYR A 348 6.83 -13.91 9.56
C TYR A 348 7.25 -15.38 9.66
N ASN A 349 7.59 -15.90 10.85
CA ASN A 349 7.95 -17.30 11.02
C ASN A 349 6.84 -18.22 10.47
N GLY A 350 7.23 -19.18 9.63
CA GLY A 350 6.33 -20.09 8.94
C GLY A 350 5.96 -19.64 7.52
N ALA A 351 6.08 -18.35 7.19
CA ALA A 351 5.74 -17.83 5.87
C ALA A 351 6.58 -18.51 4.77
N TYR A 352 5.93 -19.16 3.83
CA TYR A 352 6.54 -19.95 2.76
C TYR A 352 7.58 -20.98 3.27
N GLY A 353 7.36 -21.52 4.47
CA GLY A 353 8.25 -22.49 5.12
C GLY A 353 9.55 -21.90 5.67
N LYS A 354 9.70 -20.57 5.72
CA LYS A 354 10.87 -19.87 6.25
C LYS A 354 10.77 -19.66 7.76
N THR A 355 11.91 -19.59 8.44
CA THR A 355 11.99 -19.33 9.88
C THR A 355 13.14 -18.38 10.21
N GLY A 356 13.10 -17.77 11.40
CA GLY A 356 14.16 -16.90 11.90
C GLY A 356 14.41 -15.70 10.98
N THR A 357 15.68 -15.34 10.80
CA THR A 357 16.11 -14.24 9.93
C THR A 357 15.66 -14.42 8.48
N ALA A 358 15.59 -15.65 7.98
CA ALA A 358 15.14 -15.93 6.62
C ALA A 358 13.65 -15.58 6.41
N ALA A 359 12.83 -15.62 7.46
CA ALA A 359 11.43 -15.27 7.37
C ALA A 359 11.19 -13.76 7.27
N GLN A 360 12.12 -12.92 7.74
CA GLN A 360 11.91 -11.46 7.79
C GLN A 360 11.61 -10.88 6.40
N SER A 361 12.29 -11.33 5.35
CA SER A 361 12.08 -10.86 3.97
C SER A 361 11.05 -11.69 3.17
N ALA A 362 10.30 -12.60 3.81
CA ALA A 362 9.47 -13.58 3.10
C ALA A 362 8.49 -12.95 2.10
N TYR A 363 7.87 -11.81 2.43
CA TYR A 363 6.93 -11.12 1.55
C TYR A 363 7.63 -10.30 0.46
N ILE A 364 8.81 -9.72 0.72
CA ILE A 364 9.67 -9.12 -0.32
C ILE A 364 10.04 -10.18 -1.37
N ASP A 365 10.51 -11.34 -0.91
CA ASP A 365 10.90 -12.46 -1.78
C ASP A 365 9.70 -12.99 -2.58
N ARG A 366 8.51 -13.02 -1.97
CA ARG A 366 7.31 -13.47 -2.68
C ARG A 366 6.79 -12.46 -3.68
N THR A 367 6.86 -11.17 -3.39
CA THR A 367 6.56 -10.13 -4.39
C THR A 367 7.50 -10.24 -5.58
N ALA A 368 8.80 -10.50 -5.34
CA ALA A 368 9.78 -10.75 -6.40
C ALA A 368 9.42 -11.95 -7.29
N TYR A 369 8.76 -12.97 -6.74
CA TYR A 369 8.24 -14.10 -7.51
C TYR A 369 7.02 -13.72 -8.38
N TRP A 370 6.10 -12.92 -7.86
CA TRP A 370 4.84 -12.58 -8.55
C TRP A 370 5.01 -11.49 -9.62
N VAL A 371 5.94 -10.55 -9.45
CA VAL A 371 6.13 -9.45 -10.40
C VAL A 371 6.41 -9.94 -11.84
N PRO A 372 7.35 -10.89 -12.08
CA PRO A 372 7.56 -11.43 -13.43
C PRO A 372 6.32 -12.11 -14.02
N GLN A 373 5.48 -12.73 -13.18
CA GLN A 373 4.24 -13.37 -13.62
C GLN A 373 3.21 -12.33 -14.04
N TYR A 374 3.05 -11.26 -13.26
CA TYR A 374 2.25 -10.11 -13.67
C TYR A 374 2.72 -9.56 -15.04
N VAL A 375 4.02 -9.32 -15.20
CA VAL A 375 4.58 -8.79 -16.47
C VAL A 375 4.30 -9.74 -17.64
N ALA A 376 4.41 -11.05 -17.44
CA ALA A 376 4.12 -12.04 -18.47
C ALA A 376 2.63 -12.11 -18.89
N HIS A 377 1.71 -11.77 -17.97
CA HIS A 377 0.26 -11.74 -18.21
C HIS A 377 -0.28 -10.36 -18.67
N HIS A 378 0.57 -9.32 -18.61
CA HIS A 378 0.22 -7.94 -18.98
C HIS A 378 0.66 -7.58 -20.42
N GLY A 379 1.52 -8.40 -21.03
CA GLY A 379 2.06 -8.22 -22.38
C GLY A 379 1.13 -8.60 -23.51
#